data_AF-A0A0A2BRG9-F1
#
_entry.id   AF-A0A0A2BRG9-F1
#
_cell.length_a   1.000
_cell.length_b   1.000
_cell.length_c   1.000
_cell.angle_alpha   90.00
_cell.angle_beta   90.00
_cell.angle_gamma   90.00
#
_symmetry.space_group_name_H-M   'P 1'
#
loop_
_entity.id
_entity.type
_entity.pdbx_description
1 polymer ?
#
loop_
_entity_poly.entity_id
_entity_poly.type
_entity_poly.pdbx_seq_one_letter_code
_entity_poly.pdbx_strand_id
1 'polypeptide(L)' 'MDCIKQRDGKNQKGTNFYFIEFSKCIDCGVCLAVCPIQGAVIPEERANEQKTYK' A
#
# COMPACT_ATOMS: atom_id res chain seq x y z
N MET A 1 14.11 -6.08 0.60
CA MET A 1 12.95 -6.63 -0.12
C MET A 1 11.69 -6.53 0.73
N ASP A 2 11.45 -5.39 1.38
CA ASP A 2 10.23 -5.20 2.18
C ASP A 2 9.77 -3.75 2.07
N CYS A 3 8.97 -3.48 1.04
CA CYS A 3 8.39 -2.16 0.75
C CYS A 3 6.95 -2.02 1.25
N ILE A 4 6.31 -3.07 1.77
CA ILE A 4 4.94 -3.00 2.29
C ILE A 4 5.01 -2.86 3.81
N LYS A 5 4.44 -1.78 4.35
CA LYS A 5 4.45 -1.51 5.79
C LYS A 5 3.04 -1.36 6.33
N GLN A 6 2.81 -1.92 7.52
CA GLN A 6 1.61 -1.60 8.27
C GLN A 6 1.74 -0.15 8.76
N ARG A 7 0.69 0.65 8.61
CA ARG A 7 0.66 1.98 9.20
C ARG A 7 0.22 1.89 10.66
N ASP A 8 0.67 2.85 11.47
CA ASP A 8 0.20 2.97 12.84
C ASP A 8 -1.28 3.40 12.87
N GLY A 9 -2.05 2.78 13.77
CA GLY A 9 -3.47 3.05 13.96
C GLY A 9 -4.40 2.18 13.12
N LYS A 10 -5.67 2.63 13.04
CA LYS A 10 -6.74 1.95 12.31
C LYS A 10 -7.28 2.86 11.21
N ASN A 11 -7.76 2.28 10.12
CA ASN A 11 -8.49 3.02 9.09
C ASN A 11 -9.92 3.39 9.56
N GLN A 12 -10.70 4.04 8.70
CA GLN A 12 -12.11 4.38 8.96
C GLN A 12 -13.01 3.18 9.32
N LYS A 13 -12.58 1.95 9.00
CA LYS A 13 -13.31 0.72 9.31
C LYS A 13 -12.83 0.06 10.62
N GLY A 14 -11.91 0.69 11.35
CA GLY A 14 -11.36 0.12 12.59
C GLY A 14 -10.36 -1.02 12.35
N THR A 15 -9.88 -1.23 11.12
CA THR A 15 -8.94 -2.31 10.79
C THR A 15 -7.52 -1.79 10.55
N ASN A 16 -6.54 -2.69 10.68
CA ASN A 16 -5.18 -2.38 10.24
C ASN A 16 -5.18 -2.12 8.73
N PHE A 17 -4.20 -1.34 8.29
CA PHE A 17 -4.02 -1.03 6.88
C PHE A 17 -2.52 -0.89 6.58
N TYR A 18 -2.19 -1.11 5.31
CA TYR A 18 -0.83 -1.19 4.81
C TYR A 18 -0.63 -0.17 3.70
N PHE A 19 0.61 0.27 3.52
CA PHE A 19 1.01 1.18 2.46
C PHE A 19 2.31 0.69 1.81
N ILE A 20 2.58 1.16 0.59
CA ILE A 20 3.82 0.88 -0.11
C ILE A 20 4.77 2.05 0.13
N GLU A 21 5.91 1.78 0.76
CA GLU A 21 7.00 2.72 0.96
C GLU A 21 7.76 2.90 -0.37
N PHE A 22 7.36 3.92 -1.15
CA PHE A 22 7.89 4.17 -2.49
C PHE A 22 9.42 4.31 -2.55
N SER A 23 10.04 4.88 -1.50
CA SER A 23 11.51 4.97 -1.42
C SER A 23 12.23 3.61 -1.39
N LYS A 24 11.52 2.52 -1.09
CA LYS A 24 12.03 1.13 -1.10
C LYS A 24 11.39 0.28 -2.19
N CYS A 25 10.42 0.83 -2.93
CA CYS A 25 9.81 0.15 -4.07
C CYS A 25 10.83 0.08 -5.20
N ILE A 26 10.85 -1.07 -5.90
CA ILE A 26 11.71 -1.31 -7.07
C ILE A 26 10.89 -1.82 -8.24
N ASP A 27 9.58 -1.62 -8.20
CA ASP A 27 8.63 -2.02 -9.24
C ASP A 27 8.66 -3.51 -9.59
N CYS A 28 8.90 -4.37 -8.60
CA CYS A 28 8.98 -5.82 -8.81
C CYS A 28 7.64 -6.50 -9.14
N GLY A 29 6.51 -5.81 -9.01
CA GLY A 29 5.18 -6.32 -9.36
C GLY A 29 4.60 -7.39 -8.43
N VAL A 30 5.32 -7.85 -7.40
CA VAL A 30 4.82 -8.90 -6.48
C VAL A 30 3.53 -8.47 -5.79
N CYS A 31 3.42 -7.22 -5.35
CA CYS A 31 2.21 -6.70 -4.71
C CYS A 31 0.97 -6.78 -5.61
N LEU A 32 1.13 -6.55 -6.93
CA LEU A 32 0.06 -6.68 -7.92
C LEU A 32 -0.37 -8.14 -8.10
N ALA A 33 0.58 -9.08 -8.08
CA ALA A 33 0.29 -10.49 -8.29
C ALA A 33 -0.40 -11.16 -7.08
N VAL A 34 -0.03 -10.76 -5.86
CA VAL A 34 -0.48 -11.45 -4.63
C VAL A 34 -1.69 -10.79 -3.96
N CYS A 35 -1.96 -9.51 -4.22
CA CYS A 35 -3.07 -8.83 -3.56
C CYS A 35 -4.41 -9.38 -4.09
N PRO A 36 -5.26 -9.96 -3.23
CA PRO A 36 -6.53 -10.53 -3.68
C PRO A 36 -7.61 -9.47 -3.93
N ILE A 37 -7.34 -8.21 -3.61
CA ILE A 37 -8.31 -7.12 -3.70
C ILE A 37 -8.09 -6.35 -5.00
N GLN A 38 -9.03 -6.50 -5.92
CA GLN A 38 -8.99 -5.81 -7.21
C GLN A 38 -8.95 -4.28 -7.01
N GLY A 39 -7.99 -3.62 -7.65
CA GLY A 39 -7.85 -2.16 -7.62
C GLY A 39 -7.26 -1.59 -6.32
N ALA A 40 -6.89 -2.42 -5.34
CA ALA A 40 -6.20 -1.94 -4.13
C ALA A 40 -4.75 -1.51 -4.41
N VAL A 41 -4.12 -2.12 -5.42
CA VAL A 41 -2.76 -1.80 -5.89
C VAL A 41 -2.83 -1.56 -7.40
N ILE A 42 -2.10 -0.55 -7.86
CA ILE A 42 -1.95 -0.18 -9.27
C ILE A 42 -0.46 -0.06 -9.61
N PRO A 43 -0.07 -0.21 -10.88
CA PRO A 43 1.34 -0.14 -11.27
C PRO A 43 1.91 1.29 -11.24
N GLU A 44 1.07 2.33 -11.24
CA GLU A 44 1.53 3.71 -11.13
C GLU A 44 1.65 4.19 -9.68
N GLU A 45 2.79 4.82 -9.34
CA GLU A 45 2.93 5.47 -8.04
C GLU A 45 2.03 6.71 -7.93
N ARG A 46 1.15 6.71 -6.93
CA ARG A 46 0.25 7.83 -6.62
C ARG A 46 0.34 8.20 -5.15
N ALA A 47 1.43 8.89 -4.78
CA ALA A 47 1.71 9.26 -3.38
C ALA A 47 0.57 10.02 -2.70
N ASN A 48 -0.15 10.85 -3.44
CA ASN A 48 -1.29 11.62 -2.91
C ASN A 48 -2.55 10.76 -2.67
N GLU A 49 -2.63 9.56 -3.25
CA GLU A 49 -3.79 8.66 -3.17
C GLU A 49 -3.65 7.55 -2.13
N GLN A 50 -2.44 7.30 -1.63
CA GLN A 50 -2.25 6.50 -0.42
C GLN A 50 -2.74 7.31 0.78
N LYS A 51 -4.08 7.46 0.89
CA LYS A 51 -4.74 8.34 1.85
C LYS A 51 -4.27 8.00 3.25
N THR A 52 -3.43 8.91 3.74
CA THR A 52 -3.06 9.02 5.12
C THR A 52 -4.29 9.56 5.84
N TYR A 53 -5.04 8.71 6.53
CA TYR A 53 -5.92 9.26 7.56
C TYR A 53 -4.99 9.96 8.56
N LYS A 54 -5.11 11.29 8.61
CA LYS A 54 -4.49 12.14 9.63
C LYS A 54 -5.21 11.89 10.95
#